data_AF-A0A9X5E7H3-F1
#
_entry.id   AF-A0A9X5E7H3-F1
#
_cell.length_a   1.000
_cell.length_b   1.000
_cell.length_c   1.000
_cell.angle_alpha   90.00
_cell.angle_beta   90.00
_cell.angle_gamma   90.00
#
_symmetry.space_group_name_H-M   'P 1'
#
loop_
_entity.id
_entity.type
_entity.pdbx_description
1 polymer ?
#
loop_
_entity_poly.entity_id
_entity_poly.type
_entity_poly.pdbx_seq_one_letter_code
_entity_poly.pdbx_strand_id
1 'polypeptide(L)'
;MGLIAVRLDAETEAHLADIVAHEKTDKSELIRRLINDRWLSLQAGQTLVARMGGHPQHLLQGADPNLSERSNRKKAIAARLQAQADRESTEHKSEVTATES
;
A
#
# COMPACT_ATOMS: atom_id res chain seq x y z
N MET A 1 -6.55 8.19 -16.57
CA MET A 1 -6.99 6.88 -17.12
C MET A 1 -6.09 6.57 -18.30
N GLY A 2 -5.43 5.40 -18.33
CA GLY A 2 -4.59 4.99 -19.46
C GLY A 2 -5.40 4.18 -20.49
N LEU A 3 -5.03 4.27 -21.77
CA LEU A 3 -5.59 3.45 -22.84
C LEU A 3 -4.72 2.20 -23.04
N ILE A 4 -5.35 1.03 -23.16
CA ILE A 4 -4.68 -0.22 -23.54
C ILE A 4 -5.35 -0.74 -24.80
N ALA A 5 -4.56 -1.01 -25.83
CA ALA A 5 -5.01 -1.70 -27.04
C ALA A 5 -4.59 -3.16 -26.97
N VAL A 6 -5.54 -4.08 -27.16
CA VAL A 6 -5.32 -5.52 -27.14
C VAL A 6 -5.74 -6.07 -28.50
N ARG A 7 -4.90 -6.93 -29.08
CA ARG A 7 -5.24 -7.68 -30.30
C ARG A 7 -5.94 -8.97 -29.88
N LEU A 8 -7.16 -9.16 -30.36
CA LEU A 8 -7.94 -10.38 -30.20
C LEU A 8 -8.09 -11.03 -31.58
N ASP A 9 -8.18 -12.36 -31.61
CA ASP A 9 -8.66 -13.04 -32.80
C ASP A 9 -10.19 -12.95 -32.89
N ALA A 10 -10.74 -13.32 -34.04
CA ALA A 10 -12.18 -13.19 -34.30
C ALA A 10 -13.03 -14.04 -33.34
N GLU A 11 -12.52 -15.20 -32.93
CA GLU A 11 -13.20 -16.09 -31.98
C GLU A 11 -13.26 -15.47 -30.58
N THR A 12 -12.14 -14.96 -30.07
CA THR A 12 -12.10 -14.30 -28.76
C THR A 12 -12.91 -13.01 -28.75
N GLU A 13 -12.96 -12.27 -29.87
CA GLU A 13 -13.81 -11.09 -29.98
C GLU A 13 -15.31 -11.44 -29.91
N ALA A 14 -15.72 -12.54 -30.55
CA ALA A 14 -17.10 -13.04 -30.46
C ALA A 14 -17.45 -13.44 -29.01
N HIS A 15 -16.57 -14.17 -28.33
CA HIS A 15 -16.76 -14.51 -26.92
C HIS A 15 -16.86 -13.29 -26.02
N LEU A 16 -16.03 -12.27 -26.25
CA LEU A 16 -16.12 -11.01 -25.50
C LEU A 16 -17.48 -10.34 -25.71
N ALA A 17 -18.00 -10.32 -26.94
CA ALA A 17 -19.30 -9.76 -27.24
C ALA A 17 -20.44 -10.53 -26.54
N ASP A 18 -20.38 -11.86 -26.53
CA ASP A 18 -21.38 -12.71 -25.87
C ASP A 18 -21.41 -12.49 -24.35
N ILE A 19 -20.24 -12.40 -23.71
CA ILE A 19 -20.14 -12.15 -22.27
C ILE A 19 -20.70 -10.77 -21.92
N VAL A 20 -20.34 -9.74 -22.71
CA VAL A 20 -20.86 -8.38 -22.53
C VAL A 20 -22.38 -8.34 -22.65
N ALA A 21 -22.95 -9.04 -23.64
CA ALA A 21 -24.39 -9.13 -23.85
C ALA A 21 -25.09 -9.88 -22.69
N HIS A 22 -24.48 -10.95 -22.20
CA HIS A 22 -25.03 -11.75 -21.10
C HIS A 22 -25.02 -11.00 -19.76
N GLU A 23 -23.90 -10.37 -19.42
CA GLU A 23 -23.72 -9.68 -18.14
C GLU A 23 -24.28 -8.25 -18.13
N LYS A 24 -24.63 -7.71 -19.31
CA LYS A 24 -25.16 -6.35 -19.50
C LYS A 24 -24.22 -5.26 -18.96
N THR A 25 -22.92 -5.42 -19.20
CA THR A 25 -21.86 -4.47 -18.79
C THR A 25 -21.24 -3.78 -20.01
N ASP A 26 -20.29 -2.86 -19.79
CA ASP A 26 -19.41 -2.38 -20.87
C ASP A 26 -18.15 -3.26 -21.01
N LYS A 27 -17.54 -3.26 -22.21
CA LYS A 27 -16.26 -3.95 -22.48
C LYS A 27 -15.16 -3.50 -21.52
N SER A 28 -15.06 -2.20 -21.23
CA SER A 28 -14.01 -1.65 -20.37
C SER A 28 -14.15 -2.10 -18.91
N GLU A 29 -15.38 -2.24 -18.44
CA GLU A 29 -15.69 -2.72 -17.09
C GLU A 29 -15.39 -4.22 -16.97
N LEU A 30 -15.84 -5.01 -17.94
CA LEU A 30 -15.57 -6.44 -18.00
C LEU A 30 -14.07 -6.73 -18.02
N ILE A 31 -13.29 -6.03 -18.86
CA ILE A 31 -11.84 -6.21 -18.94
C ILE A 31 -11.17 -5.85 -17.60
N ARG A 32 -11.59 -4.78 -16.93
CA ARG A 32 -11.06 -4.43 -15.60
C ARG A 32 -11.35 -5.53 -14.58
N ARG A 33 -12.57 -6.08 -14.58
CA ARG A 33 -12.94 -7.18 -13.68
C ARG A 33 -12.08 -8.41 -13.93
N LEU A 34 -11.95 -8.83 -15.19
CA LEU A 34 -11.13 -9.99 -15.58
C LEU A 34 -9.66 -9.84 -15.17
N ILE A 35 -9.08 -8.65 -15.32
CA ILE A 35 -7.70 -8.36 -14.89
C ILE A 35 -7.58 -8.51 -13.37
N ASN A 36 -8.51 -7.94 -12.61
CA ASN A 36 -8.50 -8.01 -11.15
C ASN A 36 -8.71 -9.45 -10.65
N ASP A 37 -9.67 -10.18 -11.23
CA ASP A 37 -9.96 -11.57 -10.87
C ASP A 37 -8.76 -12.47 -11.16
N ARG A 38 -8.10 -12.27 -12.32
CA ARG A 38 -6.87 -12.98 -12.66
C ARG A 38 -5.74 -12.64 -11.70
N TRP A 39 -5.56 -11.37 -11.37
CA TRP A 39 -4.55 -10.93 -10.40
C TRP A 39 -4.78 -11.57 -9.03
N LEU A 40 -6.00 -11.52 -8.50
CA LEU A 40 -6.35 -12.15 -7.22
C LEU A 40 -6.16 -13.67 -7.25
N SER A 41 -6.50 -14.33 -8.37
CA SER A 41 -6.29 -15.76 -8.54
C SER A 41 -4.80 -16.13 -8.49
N LEU A 42 -3.92 -15.32 -9.11
CA LEU A 42 -2.47 -15.52 -9.01
C LEU A 42 -1.95 -15.37 -7.58
N GLN A 43 -2.62 -14.55 -6.77
CA GLN A 43 -2.30 -14.32 -5.36
C GLN A 43 -2.89 -15.41 -4.43
N ALA A 44 -3.84 -16.22 -4.89
CA ALA A 44 -4.58 -17.19 -4.05
C ALA A 44 -3.69 -18.27 -3.42
N GLY A 45 -2.54 -18.60 -4.03
CA GLY A 45 -1.55 -19.52 -3.47
C GLY A 45 -0.48 -18.87 -2.59
N GLN A 46 -0.49 -17.53 -2.46
CA GLN A 46 0.51 -16.79 -1.69
C GLN A 46 0.02 -16.50 -0.28
N THR A 47 0.85 -16.80 0.73
CA THR A 47 0.63 -16.34 2.12
C THR A 47 0.62 -14.81 2.15
N LEU A 48 -0.08 -14.20 3.13
CA LEU A 48 -0.09 -12.73 3.29
C LEU A 48 1.32 -12.13 3.29
N VAL A 49 2.28 -12.82 3.91
CA VAL A 49 3.69 -12.44 3.93
C VAL A 49 4.29 -12.43 2.52
N ALA A 50 4.04 -13.46 1.70
CA ALA A 50 4.49 -13.50 0.31
C ALA A 50 3.85 -12.39 -0.55
N ARG A 51 2.56 -12.08 -0.33
CA ARG A 51 1.86 -10.99 -1.03
C ARG A 51 2.46 -9.60 -0.72
N MET A 52 3.00 -9.41 0.48
CA MET A 52 3.65 -8.16 0.92
C MET A 52 5.14 -8.06 0.55
N GLY A 53 5.66 -8.97 -0.28
CA GLY A 53 7.07 -8.96 -0.69
C GLY A 53 8.00 -9.80 0.18
N GLY A 54 7.46 -10.71 0.99
CA GLY A 54 8.24 -11.66 1.79
C GLY A 54 8.34 -11.27 3.27
N HIS A 55 9.15 -12.01 4.03
CA HIS A 55 9.31 -11.74 5.46
C HIS A 55 10.23 -10.52 5.66
N PRO A 56 9.83 -9.53 6.48
CA PRO A 56 10.69 -8.39 6.77
C PRO A 56 12.05 -8.83 7.32
N GLN A 57 13.12 -8.41 6.65
CA GLN A 57 14.50 -8.81 6.96
C GLN A 57 14.99 -8.29 8.32
N HIS A 58 14.37 -7.23 8.82
CA HIS A 58 14.75 -6.53 10.06
C HIS A 58 13.59 -6.47 11.06
N LEU A 59 12.70 -7.46 11.04
CA LEU A 59 11.54 -7.49 11.93
C LEU A 59 11.99 -7.43 13.40
N LEU A 60 11.58 -6.38 14.10
CA LEU A 60 11.92 -6.13 15.51
C LEU A 60 13.43 -6.02 15.79
N GLN A 61 14.25 -5.80 14.76
CA GLN A 61 15.68 -5.64 14.96
C GLN A 61 15.95 -4.31 15.68
N GLY A 62 16.53 -4.39 16.87
CA GLY A 62 16.74 -3.24 17.76
C GLY A 62 15.49 -2.76 18.50
N ALA A 63 14.38 -3.49 18.42
CA ALA A 63 13.21 -3.18 19.24
C ALA A 63 13.49 -3.53 20.71
N ASP A 64 13.06 -2.65 21.62
CA ASP A 64 13.14 -2.92 23.06
C ASP A 64 12.27 -4.16 23.40
N PRO A 65 12.85 -5.18 24.06
CA PRO A 65 12.17 -6.44 24.36
C PRO A 65 10.90 -6.26 25.21
N ASN A 66 10.77 -5.14 25.92
CA ASN A 66 9.63 -4.83 26.77
C ASN A 66 8.46 -4.15 26.04
N LEU A 67 8.54 -3.95 24.72
CA LEU A 67 7.48 -3.32 23.91
C LEU A 67 6.32 -4.27 23.56
N SER A 68 6.35 -5.51 24.02
CA SER A 68 5.20 -6.42 23.95
C SER A 68 4.02 -5.88 24.77
N GLU A 69 4.31 -5.23 25.91
CA GLU A 69 3.30 -4.67 26.80
C GLU A 69 2.76 -3.33 26.31
N ARG A 70 1.42 -3.19 26.30
CA ARG A 70 0.76 -1.97 25.82
C ARG A 70 1.17 -0.72 26.61
N SER A 71 1.35 -0.86 27.92
CA SER A 71 1.79 0.23 28.80
C SER A 71 3.17 0.76 28.40
N ASN A 72 4.12 -0.13 28.13
CA ASN A 72 5.48 0.21 27.72
C ASN A 72 5.49 0.85 26.33
N ARG A 73 4.70 0.34 25.38
CA ARG A 73 4.54 0.97 24.06
C ARG A 73 4.06 2.41 24.17
N LYS A 74 3.04 2.67 25.00
CA LYS A 74 2.51 4.03 25.18
C LYS A 74 3.57 5.00 25.70
N LYS A 75 4.37 4.57 26.68
CA LYS A 75 5.45 5.39 27.23
C LYS A 75 6.51 5.72 26.18
N ALA A 76 6.95 4.71 25.42
CA ALA A 76 7.95 4.90 24.36
C ALA A 76 7.46 5.84 23.25
N ILE A 77 6.20 5.70 22.82
CA ILE A 77 5.59 6.59 21.83
C ILE A 77 5.48 8.02 22.37
N ALA A 78 5.02 8.20 23.61
CA ALA A 78 4.91 9.52 24.22
C ALA A 78 6.28 10.23 24.31
N ALA A 79 7.32 9.51 24.74
CA ALA A 79 8.68 10.05 24.80
C ALA A 79 9.20 10.47 23.42
N ARG A 80 8.93 9.67 22.37
CA ARG A 80 9.31 10.00 21.00
C ARG A 80 8.60 11.25 20.47
N LEU A 81 7.29 11.37 20.72
CA LEU A 81 6.51 12.54 20.29
C LEU A 81 6.97 13.82 21.00
N GLN A 82 7.30 13.72 22.30
CA GLN A 82 7.85 14.86 23.05
C GLN A 82 9.21 15.29 22.48
N ALA A 83 10.14 14.34 22.28
CA ALA A 83 11.45 14.65 21.71
C ALA A 83 11.35 15.26 20.30
N GLN A 84 10.31 14.92 19.52
CA GLN A 84 10.06 15.53 18.24
C GLN A 84 9.57 16.99 18.39
N ALA A 85 8.60 17.24 19.27
CA ALA A 85 8.13 18.60 19.55
C ALA A 85 9.25 19.51 20.09
N ASP A 86 10.13 18.96 20.92
CA ASP A 86 11.28 19.69 21.46
C ASP A 86 12.27 20.06 20.35
N ARG A 87 12.54 19.16 19.40
CA ARG A 87 13.39 19.43 18.22
C ARG A 87 12.82 20.53 17.34
N GLU A 88 11.53 20.43 17.01
CA GLU A 88 10.82 21.43 16.22
C GLU A 88 10.85 22.80 16.92
N SER A 89 10.71 22.84 18.25
CA SER A 89 10.81 24.07 19.04
C SER A 89 12.23 24.66 19.07
N THR A 90 13.26 23.80 19.10
CA THR A 90 14.67 24.26 19.07
C THR A 90 15.08 24.78 17.70
N GLU A 91 14.63 24.14 16.62
CA GLU A 91 14.91 24.57 15.24
C GLU A 91 14.28 25.94 14.95
N HIS A 92 13.05 26.17 15.39
CA HIS A 92 12.37 27.46 15.25
C HIS A 92 13.08 28.60 16.02
N LYS A 93 13.65 28.30 17.20
CA LYS A 93 14.38 29.28 18.00
C LYS A 93 15.74 29.65 17.40
N SER A 94 16.41 28.70 16.75
CA SER A 94 17.66 28.97 16.01
C SER A 94 17.44 29.76 14.71
N GLU A 95 16.30 29.60 14.05
CA GLU A 95 15.98 30.37 12.83
C GLU A 95 15.68 31.84 13.16
N VAL A 96 14.88 32.11 14.20
CA VAL A 96 14.51 33.48 14.60
C VAL A 96 15.73 34.29 15.06
N THR A 97 16.69 33.65 15.73
CA THR A 97 17.92 34.32 16.22
C THR A 97 18.96 34.59 15.13
N ALA A 98 18.90 33.89 13.99
CA ALA A 98 19.79 34.12 12.84
C ALA A 98 19.34 35.28 11.95
N THR A 99 18.05 35.63 11.97
CA THR A 99 17.47 36.76 11.20
C THR A 99 17.54 38.12 11.91
N GLU A 100 17.92 38.15 13.20
CA GLU A 100 18.05 39.38 13.99
C GLU A 100 19.52 39.87 14.13
N SER A 101 20.47 39.32 13.37
CA SER A 101 21.88 39.75 13.32
C SER A 101 22.26 40.42 12.02
#